data_AF-A0A7C8UY56-F1
#
_entry.id   AF-A0A7C8UY56-F1
#
_cell.length_a   1.000
_cell.length_b   1.000
_cell.length_c   1.000
_cell.angle_alpha   90.00
_cell.angle_beta   90.00
_cell.angle_gamma   90.00
#
_symmetry.space_group_name_H-M   'P 1'
#
loop_
_entity.id
_entity.type
_entity.pdbx_description
1 polymer ?
#
loop_
_entity_poly.entity_id
_entity_poly.type
_entity_poly.pdbx_seq_one_letter_code
_entity_poly.pdbx_strand_id
1 'polypeptide(L)'
;MPAGSSTGLERGSSVRNVGPDGTFMSESAIKPYLLAAHNIVRSLHEGAGPITWDSSIAKLAEENTPNCDFAHTPSAKRKGLGENISYNTNGNPEDQALRQWYANEVVNYNFDNPSNSDGVIGHMTAMVWKDVKSFGCAVRNCGSHGMGLYLKCNYSPVPNIIGRYDQQVGRVKGASTEAQIRKIVEAATGFAPR
;
A
#
# COMPACT_ATOMS: atom_id res chain seq x y z
N MET A 1 -19.97 -15.01 -9.35
CA MET A 1 -20.66 -13.75 -9.04
C MET A 1 -19.78 -13.02 -8.04
N PRO A 2 -19.18 -11.85 -8.33
CA PRO A 2 -18.28 -11.26 -7.36
C PRO A 2 -19.12 -10.62 -6.25
N ALA A 3 -18.73 -10.94 -5.02
CA ALA A 3 -19.31 -10.42 -3.80
C ALA A 3 -19.26 -8.89 -3.81
N GLY A 4 -20.41 -8.26 -3.57
CA GLY A 4 -20.53 -6.82 -3.42
C GLY A 4 -19.59 -6.32 -2.33
N SER A 5 -18.77 -5.34 -2.68
CA SER A 5 -17.92 -4.60 -1.77
C SER A 5 -18.79 -3.91 -0.72
N SER A 6 -18.51 -4.16 0.57
CA SER A 6 -19.21 -3.53 1.71
C SER A 6 -19.04 -2.01 1.78
N THR A 7 -18.30 -1.42 0.83
CA THR A 7 -18.06 0.02 0.72
C THR A 7 -18.83 0.69 -0.42
N GLY A 8 -19.57 -0.07 -1.25
CA GLY A 8 -20.21 0.45 -2.46
C GLY A 8 -19.23 0.89 -3.55
N LEU A 9 -17.93 0.66 -3.38
CA LEU A 9 -16.90 0.91 -4.38
C LEU A 9 -16.79 -0.28 -5.32
N GLU A 10 -16.91 -0.04 -6.63
CA GLU A 10 -16.53 -1.02 -7.65
C GLU A 10 -15.01 -1.17 -7.68
N ARG A 11 -14.51 -2.39 -7.47
CA ARG A 11 -13.09 -2.73 -7.56
C ARG A 11 -12.56 -2.40 -8.96
N GLY A 12 -11.41 -1.73 -9.04
CA GLY A 12 -10.81 -1.36 -10.32
C GLY A 12 -11.44 -0.14 -10.99
N SER A 13 -12.44 0.49 -10.35
CA SER A 13 -13.01 1.78 -10.76
C SER A 13 -12.23 2.98 -10.19
N SER A 14 -11.11 2.74 -9.50
CA SER A 14 -10.22 3.85 -9.14
C SER A 14 -9.67 4.52 -10.40
N VAL A 15 -9.63 5.85 -10.34
CA VAL A 15 -9.48 6.70 -11.52
C VAL A 15 -8.11 6.45 -12.18
N ARG A 16 -8.15 5.98 -13.44
CA ARG A 16 -6.96 5.82 -14.30
C ARG A 16 -6.50 7.12 -14.95
N ASN A 17 -7.42 8.08 -15.07
CA ASN A 17 -7.19 9.33 -15.78
C ASN A 17 -7.11 10.48 -14.78
N VAL A 18 -5.90 10.68 -14.29
CA VAL A 18 -5.44 11.90 -13.66
C VAL A 18 -5.57 13.06 -14.65
N GLY A 19 -5.76 14.28 -14.15
CA GLY A 19 -5.71 15.49 -14.97
C GLY A 19 -4.37 15.66 -15.71
N PRO A 20 -4.06 16.87 -16.21
CA PRO A 20 -2.80 17.13 -16.92
C PRO A 20 -1.55 16.59 -16.21
N ASP A 21 -0.48 16.31 -16.95
CA ASP A 21 0.79 15.90 -16.37
C ASP A 21 1.25 16.88 -15.26
N GLY A 22 1.85 16.35 -14.20
CA GLY A 22 2.26 17.11 -13.03
C GLY A 22 1.14 17.45 -12.04
N THR A 23 -0.12 17.11 -12.32
CA THR A 23 -1.23 17.35 -11.37
C THR A 23 -1.43 16.20 -10.39
N PHE A 24 -2.01 16.51 -9.23
CA PHE A 24 -2.42 15.53 -8.24
C PHE A 24 -3.90 15.15 -8.39
N MET A 25 -4.22 13.90 -8.09
CA MET A 25 -5.60 13.47 -7.86
C MET A 25 -6.13 14.10 -6.57
N SER A 26 -7.42 14.46 -6.54
CA SER A 26 -8.03 14.94 -5.30
C SER A 26 -8.03 13.84 -4.23
N GLU A 27 -7.87 14.23 -2.96
CA GLU A 27 -7.97 13.31 -1.83
C GLU A 27 -9.29 12.51 -1.86
N SER A 28 -10.40 13.19 -2.18
CA SER A 28 -11.73 12.56 -2.31
C SER A 28 -11.79 11.45 -3.35
N ALA A 29 -10.97 11.52 -4.40
CA ALA A 29 -10.94 10.51 -5.45
C ALA A 29 -10.11 9.28 -5.07
N ILE A 30 -9.04 9.44 -4.28
CA ILE A 30 -8.11 8.34 -3.94
C ILE A 30 -8.39 7.70 -2.59
N LYS A 31 -8.85 8.47 -1.61
CA LYS A 31 -9.02 8.04 -0.22
C LYS A 31 -9.90 6.80 -0.06
N PRO A 32 -11.10 6.70 -0.69
CA PRO A 32 -11.96 5.53 -0.49
C PRO A 32 -11.29 4.23 -0.92
N TYR A 33 -10.60 4.25 -2.07
CA TYR A 33 -9.95 3.07 -2.64
C TYR A 33 -8.68 2.68 -1.88
N LEU A 34 -7.82 3.65 -1.55
CA LEU A 34 -6.57 3.36 -0.83
C LEU A 34 -6.85 2.93 0.62
N LEU A 35 -7.84 3.53 1.29
CA LEU A 35 -8.28 3.09 2.61
C LEU A 35 -8.87 1.69 2.58
N ALA A 36 -9.72 1.39 1.59
CA ALA A 36 -10.26 0.06 1.40
C ALA A 36 -9.14 -0.97 1.12
N ALA A 37 -8.20 -0.67 0.21
CA ALA A 37 -7.08 -1.54 -0.11
C ALA A 37 -6.25 -1.90 1.12
N HIS A 38 -5.89 -0.91 1.94
CA HIS A 38 -5.14 -1.16 3.18
C HIS A 38 -5.95 -2.00 4.17
N ASN A 39 -7.23 -1.68 4.38
CA ASN A 39 -8.04 -2.42 5.34
C ASN A 39 -8.41 -3.83 4.87
N ILE A 40 -8.51 -4.09 3.55
CA ILE A 40 -8.63 -5.44 2.98
C ILE A 40 -7.41 -6.27 3.39
N VAL A 41 -6.20 -5.81 3.10
CA VAL A 41 -5.00 -6.62 3.36
C VAL A 41 -4.73 -6.78 4.84
N ARG A 42 -4.97 -5.74 5.65
CA ARG A 42 -4.86 -5.83 7.11
C ARG A 42 -5.83 -6.84 7.71
N SER A 43 -7.04 -6.95 7.18
CA SER A 43 -8.00 -7.96 7.64
C SER A 43 -7.52 -9.41 7.47
N LEU A 44 -6.61 -9.66 6.51
CA LEU A 44 -6.00 -10.96 6.28
C LEU A 44 -4.98 -11.34 7.35
N HIS A 45 -4.37 -10.36 8.02
CA HIS A 45 -3.28 -10.59 8.95
C HIS A 45 -3.76 -10.63 10.41
N GLU A 46 -3.15 -11.52 11.20
CA GLU A 46 -3.38 -11.62 12.63
C GLU A 46 -2.97 -10.32 13.35
N GLY A 47 -3.85 -9.78 14.19
CA GLY A 47 -3.57 -8.57 14.98
C GLY A 47 -3.47 -7.25 14.22
N ALA A 48 -3.47 -7.25 12.88
CA ALA A 48 -3.47 -6.03 12.06
C ALA A 48 -4.90 -5.44 12.01
N GLY A 49 -5.28 -4.72 13.07
CA GLY A 49 -6.56 -3.99 13.12
C GLY A 49 -6.68 -2.91 12.04
N PRO A 50 -7.88 -2.40 11.72
CA PRO A 50 -8.06 -1.40 10.66
C PRO A 50 -7.27 -0.12 10.92
N ILE A 51 -6.86 0.56 9.85
CA ILE A 51 -6.25 1.89 9.88
C ILE A 51 -7.21 2.96 9.40
N THR A 52 -6.90 4.20 9.77
CA THR A 52 -7.67 5.39 9.41
C THR A 52 -6.88 6.29 8.47
N TRP A 53 -7.61 7.06 7.67
CA TRP A 53 -6.99 8.06 6.80
C TRP A 53 -6.77 9.37 7.56
N ASP A 54 -5.60 9.97 7.38
CA ASP A 54 -5.24 11.27 7.94
C ASP A 54 -4.87 12.25 6.82
N SER A 55 -5.69 13.30 6.65
CA SER A 55 -5.52 14.29 5.60
C SER A 55 -4.25 15.14 5.79
N SER A 56 -3.73 15.30 7.01
CA SER A 56 -2.47 16.00 7.24
C SER A 56 -1.27 15.17 6.77
N ILE A 57 -1.34 13.84 6.93
CA ILE A 57 -0.35 12.90 6.39
C ILE A 57 -0.43 12.86 4.86
N ALA A 58 -1.63 12.85 4.29
CA ALA A 58 -1.83 12.89 2.84
C ALA A 58 -1.25 14.17 2.22
N LYS A 59 -1.49 15.31 2.84
CA LYS A 59 -0.89 16.59 2.42
C LYS A 59 0.64 16.55 2.45
N LEU A 60 1.24 15.93 3.47
CA LEU A 60 2.70 15.79 3.54
C LEU A 60 3.24 14.87 2.43
N ALA A 61 2.50 13.82 2.05
CA ALA A 61 2.85 12.97 0.92
C ALA A 61 2.84 13.74 -0.41
N GLU A 62 1.90 14.68 -0.56
CA GLU A 62 1.82 15.60 -1.70
C GLU A 62 3.00 16.58 -1.72
N GLU A 63 3.26 17.26 -0.59
CA GLU A 63 4.38 18.21 -0.42
C GLU A 63 5.75 17.57 -0.70
N ASN A 64 5.90 16.29 -0.35
CA ASN A 64 7.13 15.51 -0.58
C ASN A 64 7.16 14.79 -1.94
N THR A 65 6.19 15.06 -2.82
CA THR A 65 6.19 14.62 -4.23
C THR A 65 6.09 15.83 -5.16
N PRO A 66 6.90 16.88 -4.96
CA PRO A 66 6.73 18.14 -5.68
C PRO A 66 6.96 17.99 -7.19
N ASN A 67 7.78 17.00 -7.55
CA ASN A 67 8.14 16.63 -8.90
C ASN A 67 7.90 15.14 -9.11
N CYS A 68 7.94 14.72 -10.36
CA CYS A 68 7.93 13.33 -10.78
C CYS A 68 9.30 12.66 -10.60
N ASP A 69 9.94 12.89 -9.45
CA ASP A 69 11.21 12.29 -9.06
C ASP A 69 10.93 11.04 -8.22
N PHE A 70 11.18 9.86 -8.78
CA PHE A 70 10.90 8.59 -8.10
C PHE A 70 11.97 8.29 -7.04
N ALA A 71 11.78 8.83 -5.84
CA ALA A 71 12.66 8.62 -4.71
C ALA A 71 11.91 8.69 -3.37
N HIS A 72 12.47 7.98 -2.39
CA HIS A 72 12.02 8.13 -1.02
C HIS A 72 12.35 9.53 -0.49
N THR A 73 11.43 10.07 0.29
CA THR A 73 11.63 11.34 0.99
C THR A 73 12.74 11.17 2.04
N PRO A 74 13.74 12.07 2.10
CA PRO A 74 14.77 12.01 3.13
C PRO A 74 14.16 11.95 4.54
N SER A 75 14.70 11.11 5.42
CA SER A 75 14.12 10.87 6.75
C SER A 75 13.92 12.16 7.57
N ALA A 76 14.83 13.13 7.43
CA ALA A 76 14.73 14.45 8.07
C ALA A 76 13.48 15.26 7.64
N LYS A 77 12.93 14.99 6.45
CA LYS A 77 11.73 15.64 5.91
C LYS A 77 10.45 14.80 6.09
N ARG A 78 10.57 13.52 6.44
CA ARG A 78 9.44 12.60 6.65
C ARG A 78 8.71 12.80 7.98
N LYS A 79 9.18 13.68 8.86
CA LYS A 79 8.56 13.96 10.18
C LYS A 79 8.29 12.70 11.01
N GLY A 80 9.19 11.71 10.93
CA GLY A 80 9.06 10.44 11.65
C GLY A 80 8.00 9.49 11.07
N LEU A 81 7.55 9.70 9.83
CA LEU A 81 6.60 8.81 9.15
C LEU A 81 7.29 7.74 8.31
N GLY A 82 6.61 6.60 8.17
CA GLY A 82 6.90 5.60 7.14
C GLY A 82 6.61 6.12 5.75
N GLU A 83 7.08 5.40 4.73
CA GLU A 83 6.77 5.75 3.34
C GLU A 83 6.78 4.52 2.43
N ASN A 84 5.75 4.41 1.59
CA ASN A 84 5.72 3.55 0.42
C ASN A 84 5.63 4.43 -0.84
N ILE A 85 6.32 4.00 -1.90
CA ILE A 85 6.27 4.63 -3.22
C ILE A 85 6.05 3.58 -4.30
N SER A 86 5.34 3.94 -5.36
CA SER A 86 5.23 3.12 -6.58
C SER A 86 4.89 4.00 -7.76
N TYR A 87 5.19 3.55 -8.96
CA TYR A 87 4.57 4.11 -10.15
C TYR A 87 3.98 3.02 -11.05
N ASN A 88 3.01 3.41 -11.87
CA ASN A 88 2.44 2.50 -12.86
C ASN A 88 1.93 3.26 -14.09
N THR A 89 2.42 2.86 -15.26
CA THR A 89 2.07 3.46 -16.55
C THR A 89 0.64 3.14 -17.01
N ASN A 90 0.06 2.03 -16.54
CA ASN A 90 -1.24 1.51 -17.01
C ASN A 90 -2.20 1.14 -15.88
N GLY A 91 -1.82 1.43 -14.64
CA GLY A 91 -2.58 1.04 -13.44
C GLY A 91 -3.35 2.19 -12.83
N ASN A 92 -4.13 1.83 -11.82
CA ASN A 92 -4.76 2.77 -10.90
C ASN A 92 -4.05 2.70 -9.52
N PRO A 93 -4.35 3.60 -8.57
CA PRO A 93 -3.70 3.58 -7.25
C PRO A 93 -4.06 2.34 -6.40
N GLU A 94 -5.26 1.79 -6.56
CA GLU A 94 -5.71 0.59 -5.84
C GLU A 94 -4.88 -0.64 -6.24
N ASP A 95 -4.66 -0.84 -7.53
CA ASP A 95 -3.84 -1.90 -8.10
C ASP A 95 -2.38 -1.78 -7.62
N GLN A 96 -1.84 -0.57 -7.55
CA GLN A 96 -0.48 -0.34 -7.02
C GLN A 96 -0.38 -0.85 -5.57
N ALA A 97 -1.34 -0.50 -4.72
CA ALA A 97 -1.35 -0.94 -3.32
C ALA A 97 -1.61 -2.46 -3.17
N LEU A 98 -2.67 -2.98 -3.81
CA LEU A 98 -3.07 -4.38 -3.64
C LEU A 98 -2.13 -5.36 -4.33
N ARG A 99 -1.63 -5.02 -5.52
CA ARG A 99 -0.81 -5.91 -6.34
C ARG A 99 0.67 -5.69 -6.14
N GLN A 100 1.15 -4.46 -6.38
CA GLN A 100 2.58 -4.20 -6.39
C GLN A 100 3.16 -4.23 -4.97
N TRP A 101 2.53 -3.51 -4.04
CA TRP A 101 3.00 -3.47 -2.66
C TRP A 101 2.65 -4.72 -1.86
N TYR A 102 1.42 -5.24 -1.97
CA TYR A 102 0.98 -6.35 -1.13
C TYR A 102 1.14 -7.72 -1.78
N ALA A 103 0.36 -8.03 -2.82
CA ALA A 103 0.24 -9.41 -3.33
C ALA A 103 1.58 -9.98 -3.81
N ASN A 104 2.40 -9.18 -4.49
CA ASN A 104 3.69 -9.64 -5.00
C ASN A 104 4.78 -9.76 -3.93
N GLU A 105 4.63 -9.10 -2.77
CA GLU A 105 5.65 -9.09 -1.71
C GLU A 105 5.32 -10.04 -0.56
N VAL A 106 4.03 -10.27 -0.27
CA VAL A 106 3.61 -11.11 0.86
C VAL A 106 4.07 -12.56 0.73
N VAL A 107 4.23 -13.05 -0.50
CA VAL A 107 4.75 -14.40 -0.78
C VAL A 107 6.26 -14.53 -0.56
N ASN A 108 7.00 -13.43 -0.54
CA ASN A 108 8.44 -13.45 -0.25
C ASN A 108 8.74 -13.26 1.24
N TYR A 109 7.73 -12.93 2.05
CA TYR A 109 7.92 -12.70 3.47
C TYR A 109 7.94 -14.01 4.25
N ASN A 110 9.03 -14.24 4.97
CA ASN A 110 9.18 -15.40 5.82
C ASN A 110 8.61 -15.10 7.22
N PHE A 111 7.39 -15.58 7.47
CA PHE A 111 6.69 -15.36 8.75
C PHE A 111 7.33 -16.06 9.94
N ASP A 112 8.19 -17.06 9.72
CA ASP A 112 8.90 -17.78 10.78
C ASP A 112 10.27 -17.17 11.07
N ASN A 113 10.90 -16.58 10.05
CA ASN A 113 12.15 -15.88 10.17
C ASN A 113 12.19 -14.65 9.23
N PRO A 114 11.67 -13.49 9.69
CA PRO A 114 11.60 -12.28 8.86
C PRO A 114 12.94 -11.83 8.27
N SER A 115 14.06 -12.13 8.95
CA SER A 115 15.41 -11.80 8.47
C SER A 115 15.85 -12.62 7.27
N ASN A 116 15.19 -13.76 7.02
CA ASN A 116 15.41 -14.64 5.88
C ASN A 116 14.20 -14.58 4.92
N SER A 117 13.64 -13.38 4.76
CA SER A 117 12.68 -13.09 3.70
C SER A 117 13.44 -12.85 2.39
N ASP A 118 12.80 -13.19 1.28
CA ASP A 118 13.38 -13.01 -0.05
C ASP A 118 12.88 -11.70 -0.69
N GLY A 119 13.64 -11.17 -1.65
CA GLY A 119 13.20 -10.05 -2.47
C GLY A 119 12.81 -8.78 -1.69
N VAL A 120 11.83 -8.05 -2.22
CA VAL A 120 11.28 -6.84 -1.60
C VAL A 120 10.08 -7.22 -0.75
N ILE A 121 10.08 -6.78 0.51
CA ILE A 121 8.99 -6.97 1.48
C ILE A 121 8.55 -5.68 2.18
N GLY A 122 9.27 -4.58 1.94
CA GLY A 122 9.14 -3.35 2.71
C GLY A 122 7.78 -2.70 2.56
N HIS A 123 7.18 -2.79 1.37
CA HIS A 123 5.89 -2.15 1.12
C HIS A 123 4.76 -2.92 1.78
N MET A 124 4.74 -4.26 1.61
CA MET A 124 3.75 -5.12 2.26
C MET A 124 3.80 -4.97 3.78
N THR A 125 5.00 -5.05 4.36
CA THR A 125 5.17 -4.98 5.81
C THR A 125 4.72 -3.64 6.37
N ALA A 126 4.92 -2.53 5.65
CA ALA A 126 4.38 -1.23 6.04
C ALA A 126 2.84 -1.18 6.05
N MET A 127 2.18 -1.80 5.06
CA MET A 127 0.72 -1.83 4.98
C MET A 127 0.08 -2.60 6.14
N VAL A 128 0.70 -3.72 6.55
CA VAL A 128 0.15 -4.64 7.57
C VAL A 128 0.75 -4.48 8.97
N TRP A 129 1.64 -3.51 9.15
CA TRP A 129 2.27 -3.22 10.44
C TRP A 129 1.22 -2.93 11.52
N LYS A 130 1.18 -3.74 12.59
CA LYS A 130 0.13 -3.67 13.64
C LYS A 130 0.05 -2.32 14.32
N ASP A 131 1.20 -1.70 14.59
CA ASP A 131 1.23 -0.43 15.32
C ASP A 131 0.81 0.76 14.46
N VAL A 132 0.88 0.71 13.13
CA VAL A 132 0.38 1.78 12.25
C VAL A 132 -1.11 1.98 12.51
N LYS A 133 -1.51 3.23 12.80
CA LYS A 133 -2.89 3.63 13.13
C LYS A 133 -3.50 4.55 12.09
N SER A 134 -2.68 5.41 11.48
CA SER A 134 -3.11 6.31 10.43
C SER A 134 -2.13 6.35 9.27
N PHE A 135 -2.64 6.69 8.11
CA PHE A 135 -1.85 6.87 6.90
C PHE A 135 -2.54 7.89 6.00
N GLY A 136 -1.79 8.39 5.03
CA GLY A 136 -2.33 9.28 4.00
C GLY A 136 -1.46 9.21 2.76
N CYS A 137 -2.05 9.42 1.60
CA CYS A 137 -1.38 9.25 0.32
C CYS A 137 -1.64 10.41 -0.63
N ALA A 138 -0.74 10.58 -1.58
CA ALA A 138 -0.87 11.45 -2.74
C ALA A 138 -0.61 10.64 -4.02
N VAL A 139 -1.31 11.01 -5.09
CA VAL A 139 -1.12 10.42 -6.42
C VAL A 139 -0.91 11.53 -7.43
N ARG A 140 0.24 11.53 -8.10
CA ARG A 140 0.63 12.52 -9.11
C ARG A 140 0.64 11.90 -10.50
N ASN A 141 0.17 12.64 -11.51
CA ASN A 141 0.39 12.30 -12.90
C ASN A 141 1.84 12.61 -13.29
N CYS A 142 2.55 11.59 -13.75
CA CYS A 142 3.93 11.64 -14.19
C CYS A 142 4.09 10.90 -15.54
N GLY A 143 3.09 11.02 -16.41
CA GLY A 143 3.08 10.45 -17.75
C GLY A 143 4.24 10.96 -18.62
N SER A 144 4.55 12.26 -18.57
CA SER A 144 5.66 12.85 -19.33
C SER A 144 7.04 12.37 -18.85
N HIS A 145 7.11 11.81 -17.64
CA HIS A 145 8.30 11.18 -17.07
C HIS A 145 8.35 9.66 -17.34
N GLY A 146 7.43 9.11 -18.13
CA GLY A 146 7.36 7.67 -18.43
C GLY A 146 6.85 6.82 -17.27
N MET A 147 6.33 7.42 -16.20
CA MET A 147 5.92 6.71 -14.99
C MET A 147 4.40 6.46 -14.91
N GLY A 148 3.59 7.29 -15.57
CA GLY A 148 2.14 7.28 -15.40
C GLY A 148 1.76 7.79 -14.00
N LEU A 149 1.00 7.01 -13.22
CA LEU A 149 0.63 7.41 -11.86
C LEU A 149 1.78 7.16 -10.90
N TYR A 150 2.27 8.21 -10.22
CA TYR A 150 3.16 8.08 -9.07
C TYR A 150 2.35 8.14 -7.77
N LEU A 151 2.28 7.03 -7.04
CA LEU A 151 1.66 6.91 -5.73
C LEU A 151 2.72 7.01 -4.62
N LYS A 152 2.46 7.87 -3.63
CA LYS A 152 3.22 7.97 -2.37
C LYS A 152 2.27 7.89 -1.19
N CYS A 153 2.52 7.00 -0.24
CA CYS A 153 1.78 6.89 1.02
C CYS A 153 2.74 7.06 2.20
N ASN A 154 2.34 7.84 3.21
CA ASN A 154 3.05 7.95 4.49
C ASN A 154 2.25 7.31 5.62
N TYR A 155 2.96 6.76 6.61
CA TYR A 155 2.38 5.93 7.69
C TYR A 155 2.78 6.42 9.08
N SER A 156 1.82 6.40 10.01
CA SER A 156 2.01 6.78 11.41
C SER A 156 1.40 5.76 12.39
N PRO A 157 2.11 5.33 13.44
CA PRO A 157 3.55 5.48 13.66
C PRO A 157 4.40 4.82 12.56
N VAL A 158 5.71 5.09 12.55
CA VAL A 158 6.62 4.53 11.54
C VAL A 158 6.65 2.99 11.57
N PRO A 159 6.39 2.32 10.43
CA PRO A 159 6.54 0.88 10.30
C PRO A 159 7.99 0.48 10.01
N ASN A 160 8.23 -0.82 9.86
CA ASN A 160 9.51 -1.38 9.40
C ASN A 160 10.68 -1.03 10.31
N ILE A 161 10.42 -0.98 11.62
CA ILE A 161 11.46 -0.82 12.63
C ILE A 161 12.26 -2.13 12.68
N ILE A 162 13.57 -2.02 12.42
CA ILE A 162 14.50 -3.15 12.45
C ILE A 162 14.40 -3.86 13.81
N GLY A 163 14.29 -5.19 13.78
CA GLY A 163 14.16 -6.02 14.97
C GLY A 163 12.75 -6.14 15.55
N ARG A 164 11.71 -5.62 14.87
CA ARG A 164 10.31 -5.71 15.35
C ARG A 164 9.34 -6.43 14.41
N TYR A 165 9.82 -6.99 13.31
CA TYR A 165 9.00 -7.60 12.27
C TYR A 165 8.15 -8.79 12.77
N ASP A 166 8.74 -9.66 13.57
CA ASP A 166 8.11 -10.81 14.24
C ASP A 166 6.89 -10.40 15.09
N GLN A 167 6.98 -9.25 15.75
CA GLN A 167 5.92 -8.72 16.61
C GLN A 167 4.85 -7.98 15.80
N GLN A 168 5.27 -7.34 14.70
CA GLN A 168 4.48 -6.33 14.00
C GLN A 168 3.81 -6.81 12.73
N VAL A 169 4.23 -7.95 12.17
CA VAL A 169 3.64 -8.55 10.97
C VAL A 169 3.03 -9.88 11.38
N GLY A 170 1.71 -9.91 11.60
CA GLY A 170 1.00 -11.15 11.92
C GLY A 170 0.92 -12.09 10.72
N ARG A 171 0.69 -13.38 10.94
CA ARG A 171 0.53 -14.34 9.84
C ARG A 171 -0.75 -14.05 9.06
N VAL A 172 -0.80 -14.52 7.81
CA VAL A 172 -2.05 -14.56 7.05
C VAL A 172 -2.96 -15.61 7.68
N LYS A 173 -4.12 -15.17 8.18
CA LYS A 173 -5.10 -16.01 8.88
C LYS A 173 -5.49 -17.21 8.03
N GLY A 174 -5.40 -18.40 8.61
CA GLY A 174 -5.77 -19.65 7.93
C GLY A 174 -4.75 -20.14 6.89
N ALA A 175 -3.57 -19.53 6.80
CA ALA A 175 -2.46 -20.05 5.99
C ALA A 175 -1.31 -20.57 6.86
N SER A 176 -0.85 -21.77 6.51
CA SER A 176 0.36 -22.43 7.04
C SER A 176 1.40 -22.71 5.95
N THR A 177 1.02 -22.55 4.67
CA THR A 177 1.90 -22.77 3.52
C THR A 177 1.81 -21.59 2.54
N GLU A 178 2.83 -21.41 1.71
CA GLU A 178 2.85 -20.39 0.66
C GLU A 178 1.67 -20.55 -0.32
N ALA A 179 1.32 -21.79 -0.69
CA ALA A 179 0.18 -22.05 -1.57
C ALA A 179 -1.16 -21.56 -0.98
N GLN A 180 -1.33 -21.68 0.35
CA GLN A 180 -2.51 -21.14 1.04
C GLN A 180 -2.47 -19.62 1.07
N ILE A 181 -1.31 -19.00 1.31
CA ILE A 181 -1.12 -17.54 1.22
C ILE A 181 -1.56 -17.05 -0.16
N ARG A 182 -1.02 -17.64 -1.25
CA ARG A 182 -1.36 -17.27 -2.63
C ARG A 182 -2.86 -17.30 -2.89
N LYS A 183 -3.53 -18.38 -2.50
CA LYS A 183 -4.99 -18.54 -2.68
C LYS A 183 -5.81 -17.50 -1.91
N ILE A 184 -5.46 -17.25 -0.65
CA ILE A 184 -6.17 -16.28 0.20
C ILE A 184 -5.97 -14.86 -0.33
N VAL A 185 -4.74 -14.52 -0.68
CA VAL A 185 -4.36 -13.21 -1.22
C VAL A 185 -5.05 -12.98 -2.56
N GLU A 186 -5.05 -13.94 -3.47
CA GLU A 186 -5.75 -13.81 -4.76
C GLU A 186 -7.26 -13.62 -4.56
N ALA A 187 -7.90 -14.41 -3.69
CA ALA A 187 -9.33 -14.27 -3.41
C ALA A 187 -9.67 -12.89 -2.82
N ALA A 188 -8.84 -12.39 -1.90
CA ALA A 188 -9.07 -11.13 -1.21
C ALA A 188 -8.71 -9.91 -2.06
N THR A 189 -7.66 -9.97 -2.88
CA THR A 189 -7.11 -8.82 -3.64
C THR A 189 -7.47 -8.83 -5.11
N GLY A 190 -7.88 -9.98 -5.66
CA GLY A 190 -8.13 -10.16 -7.08
C GLY A 190 -6.85 -10.29 -7.91
N PHE A 191 -5.69 -10.33 -7.26
CA PHE A 191 -4.39 -10.44 -7.92
C PHE A 191 -3.68 -11.71 -7.46
N ALA A 192 -3.39 -12.58 -8.41
CA ALA A 192 -2.49 -13.71 -8.18
C ALA A 192 -1.09 -13.16 -7.89
N PRO A 193 -0.49 -13.48 -6.72
CA PRO A 193 0.91 -13.18 -6.43
C PRO A 193 1.83 -13.73 -7.51
N ARG A 194 2.82 -12.94 -7.92
CA ARG A 194 3.83 -13.36 -8.90
C ARG A 194 4.98 -14.14 -8.28
#